data_AF-N1RBK5-F1
#
_entry.id   AF-N1RBK5-F1
#
_cell.length_a   1.000
_cell.length_b   1.000
_cell.length_c   1.000
_cell.angle_alpha   90.00
_cell.angle_beta   90.00
_cell.angle_gamma   90.00
#
_symmetry.space_group_name_H-M   'P 1'
#
loop_
_entity.id
_entity.type
_entity.pdbx_description
1 polymer ?
#
loop_
_entity_poly.entity_id
_entity_poly.type
_entity_poly.pdbx_seq_one_letter_code
_entity_poly.pdbx_strand_id
1 'polypeptide(L)'
;MSTNGSQIKTYAAPEGVAVADAFLIYARSVDSEPWIPVPTYAVDVAEVNTTRNEFDKHPISVASFDMDGPVEVQVKYTLNKVQSAAIRPKSLGIQAAIDGDNTITFSLDRPRDVMLEINQDNPNGGAILIERSENIVVENVTSLGATGFSLTTGEAKGVSISGYRSFSSHGNGDGVDLFCSSDILVENCFLRNSDDTIAIYGHRWDYYGDSSNIVIRNCTLLPDIAHPIHMGTHGNPAKPETISGIHISNIDILDHYENQMWYQGCISLSAGDENLIEDVHIQDVRVERISKGQLVNMRVMKNEMWTTAPGHGIRNVTLKDISLDVTNSQIVNPSQILGFDYTRKVENIVFENLNIGGQYIHDGMEKPRWYMVADLVPMFINEHVTNVKFILTK
;
A
#
# COMPACT_ATOMS: atom_id res chain seq x y z
N MET A 1 28.90 44.44 7.24
CA MET A 1 28.40 43.07 6.97
C MET A 1 26.91 43.12 7.24
N SER A 2 26.07 42.83 6.25
CA SER A 2 24.62 42.72 6.43
C SER A 2 24.34 41.53 7.34
N THR A 3 23.80 41.76 8.54
CA THR A 3 23.13 40.69 9.28
C THR A 3 21.79 40.49 8.59
N ASN A 4 21.73 39.55 7.63
CA ASN A 4 20.44 39.06 7.15
C ASN A 4 19.74 38.45 8.36
N GLY A 5 18.79 39.19 8.94
CA GLY A 5 17.91 38.65 9.96
C GLY A 5 17.12 37.51 9.34
N SER A 6 17.01 36.40 10.06
CA SER A 6 16.21 35.25 9.66
C SER A 6 14.77 35.68 9.39
N GLN A 7 14.25 35.35 8.21
CA GLN A 7 12.92 35.75 7.76
C GLN A 7 11.95 34.58 7.83
N ILE A 8 10.75 34.85 8.34
CA ILE A 8 9.59 33.96 8.25
C ILE A 8 8.61 34.58 7.25
N LYS A 9 8.09 33.76 6.33
CA LYS A 9 7.06 34.17 5.39
C LYS A 9 5.84 33.27 5.56
N THR A 10 4.71 33.88 5.93
CA THR A 10 3.43 33.19 6.06
C THR A 10 2.54 33.46 4.85
N TYR A 11 1.58 32.57 4.66
CA TYR A 11 0.65 32.60 3.53
C TYR A 11 -0.77 32.67 4.06
N ALA A 12 -1.65 33.41 3.37
CA ALA A 12 -3.07 33.40 3.69
C ALA A 12 -3.68 32.04 3.34
N ALA A 13 -4.82 31.74 3.96
CA ALA A 13 -5.59 30.56 3.63
C ALA A 13 -5.96 30.50 2.15
N PRO A 14 -5.85 29.33 1.50
CA PRO A 14 -6.44 29.15 0.18
C PRO A 14 -7.91 29.53 0.21
N GLU A 15 -8.36 30.26 -0.81
CA GLU A 15 -9.74 30.72 -0.92
C GLU A 15 -10.69 29.51 -0.88
N GLY A 16 -11.67 29.52 0.04
CA GLY A 16 -12.64 28.45 0.22
C GLY A 16 -12.27 27.36 1.24
N VAL A 17 -11.07 27.39 1.84
CA VAL A 17 -10.67 26.45 2.89
C VAL A 17 -10.98 27.02 4.28
N ALA A 18 -11.67 26.23 5.12
CA ALA A 18 -12.02 26.65 6.47
C ALA A 18 -10.76 26.84 7.32
N VAL A 19 -10.69 27.95 8.04
CA VAL A 19 -9.62 28.21 9.02
C VAL A 19 -9.91 27.40 10.27
N ALA A 20 -8.94 26.62 10.74
CA ALA A 20 -9.09 25.85 11.96
C ALA A 20 -8.80 26.72 13.19
N ASP A 21 -9.75 26.80 14.14
CA ASP A 21 -9.62 27.58 15.38
C ASP A 21 -9.21 26.74 16.60
N ALA A 22 -9.21 25.41 16.46
CA ALA A 22 -8.77 24.48 17.49
C ALA A 22 -7.29 24.67 17.88
N PHE A 23 -6.46 25.09 16.92
CA PHE A 23 -5.03 25.33 17.10
C PHE A 23 -4.67 26.71 16.55
N LEU A 24 -4.13 27.59 17.40
CA LEU A 24 -3.56 28.87 16.99
C LEU A 24 -2.05 28.72 16.89
N ILE A 25 -1.51 28.95 15.69
CA ILE A 25 -0.08 28.74 15.41
C ILE A 25 0.63 30.07 15.20
N TYR A 26 1.78 30.20 15.84
CA TYR A 26 2.68 31.33 15.70
C TYR A 26 4.11 30.82 15.48
N ALA A 27 4.88 31.58 14.71
CA ALA A 27 6.30 31.31 14.52
C ALA A 27 7.10 32.62 14.68
N ARG A 28 8.32 32.50 15.18
CA ARG A 28 9.28 33.61 15.22
C ARG A 28 10.69 33.09 14.96
N SER A 29 11.55 33.94 14.42
CA SER A 29 12.98 33.66 14.44
C SER A 29 13.46 33.58 15.88
N VAL A 30 14.39 32.66 16.17
CA VAL A 30 14.94 32.52 17.53
C VAL A 30 15.47 33.87 18.03
N ASP A 31 15.16 34.21 19.28
CA ASP A 31 15.52 35.47 19.95
C ASP A 31 15.03 36.76 19.27
N SER A 32 14.06 36.66 18.36
CA SER A 32 13.42 37.81 17.70
C SER A 32 12.01 38.06 18.22
N GLU A 33 11.53 39.29 18.07
CA GLU A 33 10.13 39.65 18.25
C GLU A 33 9.68 40.45 17.01
N PRO A 34 8.39 40.41 16.61
CA PRO A 34 7.26 39.74 17.28
C PRO A 34 7.04 38.28 16.81
N TRP A 35 6.20 37.54 17.55
CA TRP A 35 5.54 36.33 17.04
C TRP A 35 4.66 36.65 15.82
N ILE A 36 4.84 35.87 14.75
CA ILE A 36 4.09 36.02 13.49
C ILE A 36 3.01 34.93 13.45
N PRO A 37 1.72 35.28 13.29
CA PRO A 37 0.66 34.28 13.16
C PRO A 37 0.81 33.50 11.86
N VAL A 38 0.67 32.17 11.96
CA VAL A 38 0.65 31.25 10.83
C VAL A 38 -0.78 30.77 10.65
N PRO A 39 -1.44 31.12 9.53
CA PRO A 39 -2.79 30.64 9.25
C PRO A 39 -2.89 29.11 9.26
N THR A 40 -3.94 28.60 9.88
CA THR A 40 -4.24 27.19 10.04
C THR A 40 -5.46 26.81 9.22
N TYR A 41 -5.40 25.66 8.56
CA TYR A 41 -6.49 25.15 7.73
C TYR A 41 -7.05 23.88 8.37
N ALA A 42 -8.38 23.76 8.38
CA ALA A 42 -9.08 22.58 8.89
C ALA A 42 -9.21 21.53 7.78
N VAL A 43 -8.90 20.28 8.12
CA VAL A 43 -9.13 19.11 7.26
C VAL A 43 -9.79 18.03 8.10
N ASP A 44 -10.87 17.42 7.63
CA ASP A 44 -11.49 16.29 8.35
C ASP A 44 -10.72 14.99 8.12
N VAL A 45 -10.46 14.25 9.19
CA VAL A 45 -10.02 12.85 9.24
C VAL A 45 -11.13 12.02 9.93
N ALA A 46 -11.06 10.68 10.02
CA ALA A 46 -12.18 9.91 10.59
C ALA A 46 -11.78 8.57 11.22
N GLU A 47 -12.41 8.14 12.30
CA GLU A 47 -12.19 6.84 12.98
C GLU A 47 -13.33 5.87 12.67
N VAL A 48 -13.02 4.58 12.50
CA VAL A 48 -14.08 3.59 12.36
C VAL A 48 -14.63 3.16 13.72
N ASN A 49 -15.94 3.34 13.90
CA ASN A 49 -16.64 2.83 15.05
C ASN A 49 -17.22 1.45 14.73
N THR A 50 -16.45 0.39 14.98
CA THR A 50 -16.84 -0.98 14.63
C THR A 50 -18.04 -1.51 15.44
N THR A 51 -18.37 -0.87 16.56
CA THR A 51 -19.56 -1.19 17.36
C THR A 51 -20.84 -0.56 16.78
N ARG A 52 -20.71 0.62 16.14
CA ARG A 52 -21.85 1.37 15.55
C ARG A 52 -21.92 1.30 14.02
N ASN A 53 -20.91 0.72 13.36
CA ASN A 53 -20.76 0.65 11.91
C ASN A 53 -20.81 2.03 11.23
N GLU A 54 -20.08 3.00 11.79
CA GLU A 54 -20.00 4.37 11.29
C GLU A 54 -18.55 4.91 11.33
N PHE A 55 -18.34 6.08 10.73
CA PHE A 55 -17.08 6.81 10.77
C PHE A 55 -17.22 8.05 11.65
N ASP A 56 -16.54 8.07 12.79
CA ASP A 56 -16.43 9.22 13.68
C ASP A 56 -15.44 10.23 13.06
N LYS A 57 -15.93 11.31 12.45
CA LYS A 57 -15.08 12.33 11.82
C LYS A 57 -14.48 13.29 12.85
N HIS A 58 -13.23 13.66 12.66
CA HIS A 58 -12.48 14.58 13.51
C HIS A 58 -11.69 15.58 12.65
N PRO A 59 -11.79 16.89 12.87
CA PRO A 59 -10.96 17.87 12.16
C PRO A 59 -9.52 17.88 12.70
N ILE A 60 -8.53 17.96 11.80
CA ILE A 60 -7.12 18.27 12.06
C ILE A 60 -6.80 19.70 11.59
N SER A 61 -5.75 20.29 12.18
CA SER A 61 -5.21 21.59 11.76
C SER A 61 -3.89 21.43 11.02
N VAL A 62 -3.77 22.05 9.86
CA VAL A 62 -2.52 22.11 9.07
C VAL A 62 -2.04 23.55 8.95
N ALA A 63 -0.73 23.77 9.10
CA ALA A 63 -0.08 25.07 8.90
C ALA A 63 1.21 24.92 8.09
N SER A 64 1.53 25.94 7.29
CA SER A 64 2.75 26.01 6.49
C SER A 64 3.27 27.45 6.44
N PHE A 65 4.60 27.59 6.51
CA PHE A 65 5.31 28.87 6.42
C PHE A 65 6.76 28.62 5.98
N ASP A 66 7.37 29.60 5.33
CA ASP A 66 8.80 29.53 5.01
C ASP A 66 9.63 30.06 6.18
N MET A 67 10.82 29.49 6.35
CA MET A 67 11.83 29.93 7.33
C MET A 67 13.21 30.00 6.68
N ASP A 68 13.94 31.08 6.97
CA ASP A 68 15.35 31.26 6.64
C ASP A 68 16.18 31.37 7.92
N GLY A 69 16.61 30.23 8.46
CA GLY A 69 17.27 30.11 9.76
C GLY A 69 16.36 29.55 10.87
N PRO A 70 16.88 29.29 12.08
CA PRO A 70 16.14 28.63 13.15
C PRO A 70 14.92 29.44 13.62
N VAL A 71 13.83 28.74 13.91
CA VAL A 71 12.57 29.32 14.40
C VAL A 71 12.09 28.63 15.65
N GLU A 72 11.35 29.37 16.46
CA GLU A 72 10.48 28.83 17.51
C GLU A 72 9.05 28.81 16.98
N VAL A 73 8.37 27.70 17.22
CA VAL A 73 6.96 27.51 16.90
C VAL A 73 6.19 27.42 18.20
N GLN A 74 5.11 28.18 18.27
CA GLN A 74 4.17 28.17 19.37
C GLN A 74 2.80 27.75 18.85
N VAL A 75 2.21 26.76 19.49
CA VAL A 75 0.90 26.22 19.14
C VAL A 75 0.01 26.25 20.36
N LYS A 76 -1.06 27.04 20.34
CA LYS A 76 -2.05 27.09 21.41
C LYS A 76 -3.26 26.25 21.05
N TYR A 77 -3.51 25.22 21.85
CA TYR A 77 -4.72 24.40 21.71
C TYR A 77 -5.88 25.02 22.51
N THR A 78 -6.99 25.32 21.84
CA THR A 78 -8.05 26.19 22.39
C THR A 78 -9.21 25.42 23.00
N LEU A 79 -9.34 24.12 22.70
CA LEU A 79 -10.54 23.36 23.05
C LEU A 79 -10.47 22.72 24.45
N ASN A 80 -9.38 22.02 24.76
CA ASN A 80 -9.26 21.22 25.99
C ASN A 80 -7.84 21.31 26.59
N LYS A 81 -7.67 20.77 27.80
CA LYS A 81 -6.37 20.72 28.46
C LYS A 81 -5.37 19.85 27.68
N VAL A 82 -4.17 20.38 27.46
CA VAL A 82 -3.03 19.62 26.91
C VAL A 82 -2.34 18.89 28.05
N GLN A 83 -2.38 17.57 28.03
CA GLN A 83 -1.75 16.69 29.03
C GLN A 83 -0.43 16.11 28.53
N SER A 84 -0.34 15.89 27.22
CA SER A 84 0.88 15.45 26.54
C SER A 84 0.98 16.07 25.16
N ALA A 85 2.21 16.28 24.70
CA ALA A 85 2.53 16.81 23.39
C ALA A 85 3.79 16.10 22.88
N ALA A 86 3.80 15.71 21.61
CA ALA A 86 4.94 15.11 20.96
C ALA A 86 5.09 15.63 19.54
N ILE A 87 6.33 15.94 19.14
CA ILE A 87 6.65 16.23 17.74
C ILE A 87 7.05 14.94 17.04
N ARG A 88 6.44 14.68 15.88
CA ARG A 88 6.72 13.54 15.02
C ARG A 88 7.34 13.97 13.69
N PRO A 89 8.17 13.11 13.07
CA PRO A 89 8.62 11.82 13.60
C PRO A 89 9.59 11.99 14.77
N LYS A 90 9.50 11.12 15.77
CA LYS A 90 10.34 11.18 17.00
C LYS A 90 11.85 11.14 16.69
N SER A 91 12.23 10.63 15.53
CA SER A 91 13.61 10.58 15.02
C SER A 91 14.25 11.95 14.81
N LEU A 92 13.45 13.04 14.70
CA LEU A 92 13.98 14.39 14.60
C LEU A 92 14.53 14.92 15.93
N GLY A 93 14.27 14.24 17.06
CA GLY A 93 14.75 14.65 18.37
C GLY A 93 14.15 15.96 18.90
N ILE A 94 13.17 16.53 18.19
CA ILE A 94 12.49 17.77 18.56
C ILE A 94 11.62 17.49 19.78
N GLN A 95 11.87 18.23 20.86
CA GLN A 95 11.08 18.15 22.08
C GLN A 95 9.99 19.22 22.06
N ALA A 96 8.77 18.82 22.38
CA ALA A 96 7.70 19.74 22.69
C ALA A 96 7.72 20.06 24.19
N ALA A 97 7.63 21.34 24.53
CA ALA A 97 7.35 21.79 25.89
C ALA A 97 5.88 22.22 25.97
N ILE A 98 5.24 21.96 27.11
CA ILE A 98 3.86 22.35 27.40
C ILE A 98 3.89 23.41 28.50
N ASP A 99 3.35 24.58 28.20
CA ASP A 99 3.16 25.66 29.17
C ASP A 99 1.76 25.60 29.79
N GLY A 100 1.59 26.32 30.91
CA GLY A 100 0.41 26.22 31.79
C GLY A 100 -0.94 26.65 31.19
N ASP A 101 -0.97 27.17 29.96
CA ASP A 101 -2.16 27.69 29.28
C ASP A 101 -2.52 26.93 27.98
N ASN A 102 -2.15 25.64 27.89
CA ASN A 102 -2.31 24.79 26.69
C ASN A 102 -1.49 25.24 25.48
N THR A 103 -0.43 26.00 25.75
CA THR A 103 0.54 26.39 24.74
C THR A 103 1.63 25.33 24.66
N ILE A 104 1.87 24.84 23.45
CA ILE A 104 2.98 23.95 23.12
C ILE A 104 4.04 24.77 22.41
N THR A 105 5.30 24.61 22.79
CA THR A 105 6.43 25.22 22.10
C THR A 105 7.44 24.18 21.64
N PHE A 106 8.03 24.41 20.48
CA PHE A 106 9.16 23.63 19.96
C PHE A 106 9.97 24.49 19.00
N SER A 107 11.16 24.02 18.61
CA SER A 107 12.04 24.74 17.68
C SER A 107 12.33 23.90 16.45
N LEU A 108 12.45 24.56 15.30
CA LEU A 108 12.94 23.98 14.05
C LEU A 108 14.24 24.69 13.67
N ASP A 109 15.28 23.92 13.39
CA ASP A 109 16.60 24.44 12.98
C ASP A 109 16.70 24.66 11.45
N ARG A 110 15.80 24.03 10.69
CA ARG A 110 15.63 24.12 9.24
C ARG A 110 14.20 23.73 8.85
N PRO A 111 13.75 24.02 7.61
CA PRO A 111 12.46 23.56 7.12
C PRO A 111 12.30 22.04 7.27
N ARG A 112 11.21 21.62 7.93
CA ARG A 112 10.86 20.22 8.20
C ARG A 112 9.35 20.07 8.30
N ASP A 113 8.82 19.00 7.71
CA ASP A 113 7.46 18.57 8.00
C ASP A 113 7.45 17.84 9.35
N VAL A 114 6.61 18.32 10.26
CA VAL A 114 6.44 17.73 11.58
C VAL A 114 4.96 17.66 11.96
N MET A 115 4.59 16.61 12.67
CA MET A 115 3.25 16.49 13.24
C MET A 115 3.31 16.72 14.75
N LEU A 116 2.50 17.65 15.25
CA LEU A 116 2.27 17.83 16.67
C LEU A 116 1.10 16.92 17.10
N GLU A 117 1.43 15.83 17.78
CA GLU A 117 0.44 15.00 18.45
C GLU A 117 0.19 15.57 19.85
N ILE A 118 -1.06 15.89 20.18
CA ILE A 118 -1.45 16.18 21.55
C ILE A 118 -2.35 15.06 22.07
N ASN A 119 -2.19 14.68 23.33
CA ASN A 119 -3.09 13.77 24.04
C ASN A 119 -3.30 12.35 23.43
N GLN A 120 -2.61 11.99 22.33
CA GLN A 120 -2.61 10.68 21.66
C GLN A 120 -3.87 10.32 20.81
N ASP A 121 -4.53 11.28 20.14
CA ASP A 121 -5.63 11.01 19.17
C ASP A 121 -5.10 10.81 17.72
N ASN A 122 -5.56 9.78 16.98
CA ASN A 122 -5.33 9.64 15.53
C ASN A 122 -6.37 8.74 14.81
N PRO A 123 -7.10 9.25 13.79
CA PRO A 123 -7.81 8.34 12.87
C PRO A 123 -7.91 8.74 11.37
N ASN A 124 -7.58 7.81 10.47
CA ASN A 124 -7.73 7.70 8.98
C ASN A 124 -7.20 8.79 8.01
N GLY A 125 -6.09 8.46 7.31
CA GLY A 125 -5.39 9.16 6.24
C GLY A 125 -4.25 8.29 5.66
N GLY A 126 -4.21 8.17 4.33
CA GLY A 126 -3.06 7.67 3.58
C GLY A 126 -1.91 8.68 3.58
N ALA A 127 -0.69 8.28 3.19
CA ALA A 127 0.46 9.19 3.24
C ALA A 127 0.71 9.95 1.93
N ILE A 128 0.52 9.31 0.78
CA ILE A 128 0.67 9.93 -0.55
C ILE A 128 -0.50 9.51 -1.42
N LEU A 129 -1.11 10.47 -2.12
CA LEU A 129 -2.18 10.23 -3.08
C LEU A 129 -1.82 10.91 -4.41
N ILE A 130 -1.78 10.13 -5.48
CA ILE A 130 -1.47 10.58 -6.85
C ILE A 130 -2.66 10.26 -7.74
N GLU A 131 -3.48 11.26 -8.05
CA GLU A 131 -4.71 11.05 -8.81
C GLU A 131 -4.71 11.85 -10.10
N ARG A 132 -5.16 11.23 -11.20
CA ARG A 132 -5.42 11.88 -12.50
C ARG A 132 -4.25 12.75 -12.95
N SER A 133 -3.05 12.24 -12.73
CA SER A 133 -1.78 12.97 -12.83
C SER A 133 -0.77 12.19 -13.65
N GLU A 134 0.17 12.90 -14.27
CA GLU A 134 1.19 12.28 -15.11
C GLU A 134 2.61 12.72 -14.71
N ASN A 135 3.60 11.85 -14.94
CA ASN A 135 5.04 12.14 -14.77
C ASN A 135 5.42 12.51 -13.34
N ILE A 136 5.00 11.69 -12.38
CA ILE A 136 5.24 11.90 -10.94
C ILE A 136 6.41 11.04 -10.47
N VAL A 137 7.25 11.59 -9.60
CA VAL A 137 8.36 10.89 -8.97
C VAL A 137 8.20 10.95 -7.46
N VAL A 138 8.20 9.79 -6.81
CA VAL A 138 8.24 9.63 -5.36
C VAL A 138 9.54 8.92 -5.02
N GLU A 139 10.47 9.62 -4.36
CA GLU A 139 11.80 9.10 -4.06
C GLU A 139 12.12 9.20 -2.58
N ASN A 140 12.55 8.08 -2.00
CA ASN A 140 13.11 7.98 -0.65
C ASN A 140 12.20 8.50 0.48
N VAL A 141 10.88 8.37 0.32
CA VAL A 141 9.90 8.72 1.35
C VAL A 141 9.65 7.55 2.31
N THR A 142 9.43 7.86 3.58
CA THR A 142 8.99 6.89 4.60
C THR A 142 7.65 7.31 5.17
N SER A 143 6.63 6.47 5.00
CA SER A 143 5.32 6.60 5.61
C SER A 143 5.26 5.80 6.91
N LEU A 144 4.78 6.44 7.97
CA LEU A 144 4.66 5.86 9.31
C LEU A 144 3.23 6.09 9.81
N GLY A 145 2.53 4.99 10.12
CA GLY A 145 1.22 5.06 10.74
C GLY A 145 0.12 5.53 9.79
N ALA A 146 0.25 5.27 8.48
CA ALA A 146 -0.86 5.40 7.56
C ALA A 146 -2.05 4.59 8.10
N THR A 147 -3.22 5.21 8.08
CA THR A 147 -4.47 4.71 8.65
C THR A 147 -5.45 4.30 7.54
N GLY A 148 -4.88 4.02 6.36
CA GLY A 148 -5.50 3.64 5.10
C GLY A 148 -4.38 3.28 4.11
N PHE A 149 -4.67 3.31 2.80
CA PHE A 149 -3.69 3.09 1.74
C PHE A 149 -2.51 4.07 1.86
N SER A 150 -1.31 3.54 2.03
CA SER A 150 -0.15 4.36 2.35
C SER A 150 0.29 5.21 1.15
N LEU A 151 0.33 4.64 -0.04
CA LEU A 151 0.58 5.35 -1.29
C LEU A 151 -0.37 4.84 -2.38
N THR A 152 -1.26 5.72 -2.85
CA THR A 152 -2.25 5.38 -3.87
C THR A 152 -1.96 6.11 -5.18
N THR A 153 -2.07 5.40 -6.31
CA THR A 153 -2.21 6.01 -7.64
C THR A 153 -3.59 5.72 -8.21
N GLY A 154 -4.32 6.73 -8.68
CA GLY A 154 -5.62 6.58 -9.32
C GLY A 154 -5.65 7.28 -10.67
N GLU A 155 -5.91 6.56 -11.76
CA GLU A 155 -5.85 7.12 -13.13
C GLU A 155 -4.56 7.89 -13.43
N ALA A 156 -3.43 7.41 -12.91
CA ALA A 156 -2.14 8.07 -13.07
C ALA A 156 -1.35 7.47 -14.24
N LYS A 157 -0.44 8.26 -14.81
CA LYS A 157 0.45 7.80 -15.88
C LYS A 157 1.90 8.20 -15.67
N GLY A 158 2.84 7.29 -15.89
CA GLY A 158 4.27 7.65 -15.82
C GLY A 158 4.69 7.99 -14.39
N VAL A 159 4.40 7.11 -13.43
CA VAL A 159 4.77 7.32 -12.02
C VAL A 159 5.96 6.45 -11.66
N SER A 160 6.98 7.04 -11.05
CA SER A 160 8.15 6.33 -10.52
C SER A 160 8.21 6.44 -9.00
N ILE A 161 8.08 5.30 -8.31
CA ILE A 161 8.15 5.17 -6.86
C ILE A 161 9.42 4.40 -6.53
N SER A 162 10.43 5.08 -5.99
CA SER A 162 11.74 4.47 -5.69
C SER A 162 12.16 4.71 -4.24
N GLY A 163 12.53 3.64 -3.53
CA GLY A 163 13.00 3.76 -2.15
C GLY A 163 11.89 4.10 -1.15
N TYR A 164 10.62 3.83 -1.49
CA TYR A 164 9.50 4.05 -0.58
C TYR A 164 9.50 3.04 0.55
N ARG A 165 9.21 3.51 1.76
CA ARG A 165 9.09 2.66 2.96
C ARG A 165 7.76 2.91 3.61
N SER A 166 7.02 1.85 3.91
CA SER A 166 5.69 1.97 4.52
C SER A 166 5.54 1.06 5.72
N PHE A 167 4.95 1.62 6.78
CA PHE A 167 4.62 0.94 8.02
C PHE A 167 3.23 1.35 8.49
N SER A 168 2.30 0.41 8.59
CA SER A 168 0.91 0.66 9.00
C SER A 168 0.41 -0.41 9.99
N SER A 169 -0.71 -0.12 10.65
CA SER A 169 -1.31 -0.99 11.68
C SER A 169 -2.84 -0.89 11.75
N HIS A 170 -3.48 -0.30 10.74
CA HIS A 170 -4.92 -0.03 10.70
C HIS A 170 -5.60 -0.95 9.67
N GLY A 171 -6.92 -1.15 9.77
CA GLY A 171 -7.65 -1.85 8.72
C GLY A 171 -7.53 -1.11 7.39
N ASN A 172 -7.34 -1.82 6.29
CA ASN A 172 -7.00 -1.25 4.97
C ASN A 172 -5.72 -0.41 5.01
N GLY A 173 -4.76 -0.82 5.85
CA GLY A 173 -3.47 -0.16 6.00
C GLY A 173 -2.50 -0.57 4.89
N ASP A 174 -2.92 -0.52 3.63
CA ASP A 174 -2.18 -1.03 2.49
C ASP A 174 -0.89 -0.24 2.25
N GLY A 175 0.02 -0.83 1.48
CA GLY A 175 1.29 -0.23 1.08
C GLY A 175 1.16 0.65 -0.15
N VAL A 176 1.33 0.04 -1.33
CA VAL A 176 1.25 0.73 -2.62
C VAL A 176 0.07 0.19 -3.43
N ASP A 177 -0.86 1.06 -3.78
CA ASP A 177 -2.11 0.72 -4.44
C ASP A 177 -2.24 1.41 -5.79
N LEU A 178 -2.39 0.64 -6.86
CA LEU A 178 -2.41 1.15 -8.24
C LEU A 178 -3.78 0.91 -8.88
N PHE A 179 -4.59 1.95 -9.02
CA PHE A 179 -5.92 1.91 -9.64
C PHE A 179 -5.92 2.56 -11.02
N CYS A 180 -6.42 1.85 -12.03
CA CYS A 180 -6.60 2.33 -13.41
C CYS A 180 -5.39 3.11 -13.96
N SER A 181 -4.18 2.68 -13.62
CA SER A 181 -2.95 3.48 -13.83
C SER A 181 -2.01 2.80 -14.83
N SER A 182 -1.22 3.58 -15.54
CA SER A 182 -0.32 3.06 -16.57
C SER A 182 1.10 3.62 -16.53
N ASP A 183 2.05 2.87 -17.09
CA ASP A 183 3.47 3.25 -17.12
C ASP A 183 4.02 3.52 -15.70
N ILE A 184 3.88 2.54 -14.80
CA ILE A 184 4.26 2.68 -13.39
C ILE A 184 5.53 1.88 -13.10
N LEU A 185 6.48 2.49 -12.39
CA LEU A 185 7.65 1.82 -11.82
C LEU A 185 7.60 1.89 -10.30
N VAL A 186 7.64 0.75 -9.62
CA VAL A 186 7.83 0.65 -8.16
C VAL A 186 9.14 -0.11 -7.93
N GLU A 187 10.12 0.49 -7.27
CA GLU A 187 11.39 -0.17 -7.02
C GLU A 187 12.08 0.17 -5.71
N ASN A 188 12.91 -0.76 -5.23
CA ASN A 188 13.76 -0.57 -4.06
C ASN A 188 12.96 -0.26 -2.77
N CYS A 189 11.74 -0.78 -2.66
CA CYS A 189 10.82 -0.49 -1.55
C CYS A 189 10.91 -1.53 -0.42
N PHE A 190 10.58 -1.10 0.81
CA PHE A 190 10.35 -1.97 1.95
C PHE A 190 8.96 -1.69 2.53
N LEU A 191 8.07 -2.67 2.46
CA LEU A 191 6.65 -2.49 2.77
C LEU A 191 6.26 -3.49 3.85
N ARG A 192 5.99 -2.99 5.06
CA ARG A 192 5.44 -3.77 6.16
C ARG A 192 4.09 -3.19 6.53
N ASN A 193 3.03 -3.81 6.05
CA ASN A 193 1.72 -3.20 6.06
C ASN A 193 0.71 -4.11 6.75
N SER A 194 -0.32 -3.51 7.34
CA SER A 194 -1.40 -4.23 8.02
C SER A 194 -2.50 -4.70 7.08
N ASP A 195 -2.26 -4.66 5.78
CA ASP A 195 -3.10 -5.18 4.71
C ASP A 195 -2.19 -5.41 3.48
N ASP A 196 -2.73 -5.38 2.26
CA ASP A 196 -1.95 -5.59 1.04
C ASP A 196 -0.70 -4.71 0.96
N THR A 197 0.49 -5.30 0.73
CA THR A 197 1.71 -4.50 0.61
C THR A 197 1.81 -3.84 -0.77
N ILE A 198 1.46 -4.57 -1.83
CA ILE A 198 1.33 -4.02 -3.18
C ILE A 198 0.07 -4.58 -3.82
N ALA A 199 -0.80 -3.70 -4.28
CA ALA A 199 -2.04 -4.08 -4.94
C ALA A 199 -2.23 -3.35 -6.28
N ILE A 200 -2.66 -4.10 -7.30
CA ILE A 200 -2.96 -3.59 -8.64
C ILE A 200 -4.44 -3.84 -8.94
N TYR A 201 -5.18 -2.76 -9.09
CA TYR A 201 -6.62 -2.76 -9.22
C TYR A 201 -7.06 -2.23 -10.58
N GLY A 202 -8.23 -2.68 -11.05
CA GLY A 202 -8.98 -1.98 -12.09
C GLY A 202 -9.84 -0.88 -11.44
N HIS A 203 -11.07 -0.74 -11.93
CA HIS A 203 -12.03 0.24 -11.44
C HIS A 203 -12.35 0.10 -9.96
N ARG A 204 -12.25 1.22 -9.26
CA ARG A 204 -12.82 1.42 -7.94
C ARG A 204 -13.26 2.88 -7.80
N TRP A 205 -14.39 3.10 -7.15
CA TRP A 205 -14.96 4.43 -6.93
C TRP A 205 -15.18 5.20 -8.24
N ASP A 206 -14.49 6.31 -8.43
CA ASP A 206 -14.54 7.16 -9.62
C ASP A 206 -13.29 7.07 -10.49
N TYR A 207 -12.41 6.10 -10.25
CA TYR A 207 -11.31 5.75 -11.16
C TYR A 207 -11.80 4.75 -12.21
N TYR A 208 -11.49 5.00 -13.47
CA TYR A 208 -11.90 4.19 -14.60
C TYR A 208 -10.74 3.92 -15.55
N GLY A 209 -10.73 2.73 -16.14
CA GLY A 209 -9.78 2.33 -17.15
C GLY A 209 -8.89 1.17 -16.74
N ASP A 210 -8.07 0.75 -17.69
CA ASP A 210 -7.14 -0.36 -17.53
C ASP A 210 -5.97 0.00 -16.61
N SER A 211 -5.44 -0.99 -15.91
CA SER A 211 -4.12 -0.88 -15.25
C SER A 211 -3.09 -1.61 -16.10
N SER A 212 -2.11 -0.89 -16.64
CA SER A 212 -1.22 -1.48 -17.64
C SER A 212 0.22 -1.00 -17.63
N ASN A 213 1.14 -1.86 -18.09
CA ASN A 213 2.57 -1.54 -18.15
C ASN A 213 3.12 -1.12 -16.77
N ILE A 214 3.09 -2.06 -15.82
CA ILE A 214 3.51 -1.85 -14.43
C ILE A 214 4.72 -2.71 -14.15
N VAL A 215 5.81 -2.10 -13.68
CA VAL A 215 7.04 -2.77 -13.29
C VAL A 215 7.25 -2.62 -11.79
N ILE A 216 7.37 -3.74 -11.08
CA ILE A 216 7.68 -3.78 -9.65
C ILE A 216 8.97 -4.57 -9.46
N ARG A 217 10.00 -3.99 -8.81
CA ARG A 217 11.25 -4.72 -8.61
C ARG A 217 12.07 -4.36 -7.39
N ASN A 218 12.89 -5.29 -6.93
CA ASN A 218 13.82 -5.08 -5.80
C ASN A 218 13.08 -4.66 -4.52
N CYS A 219 11.98 -5.31 -4.19
CA CYS A 219 11.16 -4.95 -3.02
C CYS A 219 11.18 -6.06 -1.96
N THR A 220 11.08 -5.65 -0.70
CA THR A 220 10.85 -6.54 0.44
C THR A 220 9.47 -6.29 1.03
N LEU A 221 8.68 -7.35 1.14
CA LEU A 221 7.26 -7.30 1.48
C LEU A 221 6.97 -8.12 2.73
N LEU A 222 6.23 -7.54 3.66
CA LEU A 222 5.78 -8.19 4.90
C LEU A 222 4.36 -7.71 5.26
N PRO A 223 3.31 -8.34 4.73
CA PRO A 223 1.96 -8.11 5.23
C PRO A 223 1.81 -8.69 6.64
N ASP A 224 1.18 -7.95 7.56
CA ASP A 224 0.72 -8.50 8.84
C ASP A 224 -0.59 -9.33 8.65
N ILE A 225 -1.42 -8.98 7.64
CA ILE A 225 -2.62 -9.70 7.16
C ILE A 225 -2.81 -9.41 5.65
N ALA A 226 -3.63 -10.17 4.93
CA ALA A 226 -3.85 -10.09 3.47
C ALA A 226 -2.59 -10.45 2.64
N HIS A 227 -2.28 -9.71 1.57
CA HIS A 227 -1.39 -10.19 0.51
C HIS A 227 -0.06 -9.41 0.41
N PRO A 228 1.07 -10.07 0.14
CA PRO A 228 2.28 -9.40 -0.33
C PRO A 228 2.05 -8.78 -1.72
N ILE A 229 1.62 -9.60 -2.68
CA ILE A 229 1.33 -9.17 -4.05
C ILE A 229 -0.13 -9.50 -4.36
N HIS A 230 -0.93 -8.48 -4.64
CA HIS A 230 -2.31 -8.61 -5.06
C HIS A 230 -2.56 -7.96 -6.42
N MET A 231 -3.40 -8.57 -7.25
CA MET A 231 -3.99 -7.89 -8.39
C MET A 231 -5.41 -8.40 -8.69
N GLY A 232 -6.29 -7.50 -9.08
CA GLY A 232 -7.69 -7.81 -9.39
C GLY A 232 -8.65 -7.29 -8.32
N THR A 233 -9.63 -8.11 -7.91
CA THR A 233 -10.77 -7.81 -7.03
C THR A 233 -11.71 -6.75 -7.60
N HIS A 234 -11.26 -5.52 -7.77
CA HIS A 234 -12.09 -4.39 -8.17
C HIS A 234 -12.04 -4.12 -9.67
N GLY A 235 -13.21 -4.05 -10.30
CA GLY A 235 -13.39 -3.90 -11.75
C GLY A 235 -14.74 -3.28 -12.12
N ASN A 236 -15.02 -3.14 -13.41
CA ASN A 236 -16.21 -2.48 -13.92
C ASN A 236 -17.05 -3.38 -14.83
N PRO A 237 -18.11 -4.05 -14.32
CA PRO A 237 -18.94 -4.92 -15.15
C PRO A 237 -19.68 -4.21 -16.28
N ALA A 238 -19.96 -2.91 -16.14
CA ALA A 238 -20.65 -2.14 -17.18
C ALA A 238 -19.72 -1.79 -18.35
N LYS A 239 -18.42 -1.67 -18.08
CA LYS A 239 -17.38 -1.45 -19.08
C LYS A 239 -16.13 -2.22 -18.65
N PRO A 240 -16.06 -3.53 -18.95
CA PRO A 240 -14.99 -4.41 -18.50
C PRO A 240 -13.59 -3.86 -18.82
N GLU A 241 -12.68 -4.06 -17.88
CA GLU A 241 -11.32 -3.52 -17.90
C GLU A 241 -10.29 -4.65 -17.87
N THR A 242 -9.07 -4.32 -18.26
CA THR A 242 -7.95 -5.24 -18.32
C THR A 242 -6.82 -4.77 -17.40
N ILE A 243 -6.28 -5.69 -16.60
CA ILE A 243 -5.01 -5.53 -15.90
C ILE A 243 -3.95 -6.27 -16.70
N SER A 244 -2.99 -5.57 -17.32
CA SER A 244 -2.05 -6.21 -18.25
C SER A 244 -0.64 -5.63 -18.35
N GLY A 245 0.31 -6.43 -18.84
CA GLY A 245 1.71 -6.01 -18.97
C GLY A 245 2.34 -5.75 -17.60
N ILE A 246 2.19 -6.72 -16.69
CA ILE A 246 2.67 -6.62 -15.32
C ILE A 246 3.98 -7.40 -15.21
N HIS A 247 5.05 -6.72 -14.79
CA HIS A 247 6.38 -7.29 -14.62
C HIS A 247 6.85 -7.14 -13.18
N ILE A 248 6.91 -8.23 -12.43
CA ILE A 248 7.36 -8.24 -11.04
C ILE A 248 8.67 -9.03 -10.96
N SER A 249 9.71 -8.46 -10.38
CA SER A 249 11.01 -9.16 -10.30
C SER A 249 11.82 -8.88 -9.05
N ASN A 250 12.60 -9.86 -8.59
CA ASN A 250 13.49 -9.71 -7.44
C ASN A 250 12.75 -9.23 -6.18
N ILE A 251 11.88 -10.09 -5.64
CA ILE A 251 11.04 -9.78 -4.47
C ILE A 251 11.36 -10.73 -3.32
N ASP A 252 11.53 -10.17 -2.13
CA ASP A 252 11.59 -10.93 -0.87
C ASP A 252 10.25 -10.81 -0.14
N ILE A 253 9.60 -11.94 0.12
CA ILE A 253 8.38 -12.01 0.94
C ILE A 253 8.78 -12.65 2.27
N LEU A 254 8.79 -11.85 3.33
CA LEU A 254 9.32 -12.25 4.63
C LEU A 254 8.38 -13.17 5.39
N ASP A 255 7.08 -12.94 5.28
CA ASP A 255 6.04 -13.82 5.82
C ASP A 255 4.71 -13.62 5.10
N HIS A 256 3.83 -14.60 5.21
CA HIS A 256 2.42 -14.46 4.91
C HIS A 256 1.58 -15.13 6.00
N TYR A 257 0.67 -14.33 6.57
CA TYR A 257 -0.19 -14.74 7.67
C TYR A 257 -1.61 -14.22 7.46
N GLU A 258 -2.44 -15.03 6.81
CA GLU A 258 -3.85 -14.71 6.55
C GLU A 258 -4.72 -15.88 7.02
N ASN A 259 -5.81 -15.58 7.72
CA ASN A 259 -6.73 -16.58 8.26
C ASN A 259 -7.88 -16.92 7.29
N GLN A 260 -8.26 -15.97 6.45
CA GLN A 260 -9.38 -16.06 5.53
C GLN A 260 -8.93 -16.71 4.22
N MET A 261 -9.39 -17.95 3.96
CA MET A 261 -9.01 -18.73 2.76
C MET A 261 -9.27 -18.03 1.42
N TRP A 262 -10.17 -17.05 1.40
CA TRP A 262 -10.47 -16.22 0.24
C TRP A 262 -9.36 -15.22 -0.10
N TYR A 263 -8.61 -14.78 0.90
CA TYR A 263 -7.62 -13.70 0.82
C TYR A 263 -6.19 -14.19 1.07
N GLN A 264 -5.97 -15.51 1.04
CA GLN A 264 -4.63 -16.08 1.11
C GLN A 264 -3.92 -16.01 -0.23
N GLY A 265 -2.59 -16.01 -0.22
CA GLY A 265 -1.74 -16.06 -1.39
C GLY A 265 -0.59 -15.06 -1.25
N CYS A 266 0.65 -15.54 -1.26
CA CYS A 266 1.81 -14.67 -1.37
C CYS A 266 1.79 -13.89 -2.70
N ILE A 267 1.34 -14.59 -3.75
CA ILE A 267 1.05 -14.04 -5.07
C ILE A 267 -0.43 -14.31 -5.36
N SER A 268 -1.24 -13.25 -5.37
CA SER A 268 -2.70 -13.33 -5.52
C SER A 268 -3.16 -12.61 -6.80
N LEU A 269 -3.85 -13.33 -7.67
CA LEU A 269 -4.52 -12.81 -8.88
C LEU A 269 -6.01 -13.14 -8.78
N SER A 270 -6.82 -12.15 -8.47
CA SER A 270 -8.24 -12.36 -8.15
C SER A 270 -9.12 -11.66 -9.18
N ALA A 271 -9.29 -12.22 -10.39
CA ALA A 271 -10.15 -11.61 -11.40
C ALA A 271 -11.63 -11.58 -10.93
N GLY A 272 -12.12 -10.39 -10.60
CA GLY A 272 -13.50 -10.09 -10.22
C GLY A 272 -14.07 -8.97 -11.07
N ASP A 273 -15.38 -8.75 -11.02
CA ASP A 273 -16.06 -7.61 -11.67
C ASP A 273 -15.79 -7.46 -13.17
N GLU A 274 -15.85 -8.58 -13.90
CA GLU A 274 -15.54 -8.67 -15.34
C GLU A 274 -14.11 -8.20 -15.71
N ASN A 275 -13.20 -8.08 -14.74
CA ASN A 275 -11.79 -7.85 -15.05
C ASN A 275 -11.19 -9.02 -15.83
N LEU A 276 -10.36 -8.69 -16.79
CA LEU A 276 -9.40 -9.61 -17.39
C LEU A 276 -8.01 -9.32 -16.85
N ILE A 277 -7.33 -10.33 -16.30
CA ILE A 277 -5.91 -10.23 -15.92
C ILE A 277 -5.10 -10.98 -16.98
N GLU A 278 -4.21 -10.30 -17.69
CA GLU A 278 -3.39 -10.96 -18.72
C GLU A 278 -1.97 -10.41 -18.89
N ASP A 279 -1.08 -11.24 -19.44
CA ASP A 279 0.33 -10.84 -19.69
C ASP A 279 1.05 -10.41 -18.41
N VAL A 280 1.19 -11.38 -17.49
CA VAL A 280 1.79 -11.18 -16.17
C VAL A 280 3.06 -12.04 -16.07
N HIS A 281 4.19 -11.39 -15.76
CA HIS A 281 5.50 -12.03 -15.62
C HIS A 281 6.04 -11.75 -14.23
N ILE A 282 6.12 -12.78 -13.40
CA ILE A 282 6.64 -12.70 -12.03
C ILE A 282 7.89 -13.56 -11.97
N GLN A 283 9.03 -12.97 -11.63
CA GLN A 283 10.30 -13.69 -11.62
C GLN A 283 11.15 -13.43 -10.37
N ASP A 284 11.96 -14.40 -9.97
CA ASP A 284 12.91 -14.25 -8.85
C ASP A 284 12.22 -13.75 -7.57
N VAL A 285 11.29 -14.57 -7.06
CA VAL A 285 10.55 -14.28 -5.83
C VAL A 285 10.90 -15.32 -4.77
N ARG A 286 11.31 -14.84 -3.60
CA ARG A 286 11.76 -15.67 -2.48
C ARG A 286 10.79 -15.49 -1.33
N VAL A 287 10.01 -16.53 -1.04
CA VAL A 287 9.11 -16.59 0.10
C VAL A 287 9.84 -17.28 1.24
N GLU A 288 10.26 -16.49 2.23
CA GLU A 288 11.03 -16.98 3.38
C GLU A 288 10.15 -17.77 4.35
N ARG A 289 8.88 -17.35 4.49
CA ARG A 289 7.96 -17.97 5.43
C ARG A 289 6.51 -17.84 4.99
N ILE A 290 5.73 -18.89 5.26
CA ILE A 290 4.28 -18.82 5.35
C ILE A 290 3.90 -19.31 6.75
N SER A 291 3.61 -18.38 7.66
CA SER A 291 3.04 -18.70 8.96
C SER A 291 1.64 -19.31 8.81
N LYS A 292 0.81 -18.75 7.94
CA LYS A 292 -0.48 -19.33 7.57
C LYS A 292 -0.97 -18.74 6.26
N GLY A 293 -1.11 -19.56 5.22
CA GLY A 293 -1.37 -18.98 3.91
C GLY A 293 -1.26 -19.94 2.74
N GLN A 294 -1.22 -19.37 1.55
CA GLN A 294 -0.97 -20.07 0.28
C GLN A 294 0.24 -19.44 -0.42
N LEU A 295 0.96 -20.21 -1.22
CA LEU A 295 2.02 -19.64 -2.07
C LEU A 295 1.40 -18.83 -3.22
N VAL A 296 0.49 -19.46 -3.96
CA VAL A 296 -0.22 -18.84 -5.10
C VAL A 296 -1.72 -18.97 -4.90
N ASN A 297 -2.44 -17.89 -5.23
CA ASN A 297 -3.90 -17.90 -5.33
C ASN A 297 -4.32 -17.16 -6.61
N MET A 298 -4.77 -17.90 -7.62
CA MET A 298 -5.26 -17.35 -8.89
C MET A 298 -6.71 -17.78 -9.08
N ARG A 299 -7.65 -16.83 -9.08
CA ARG A 299 -9.08 -17.15 -9.21
C ARG A 299 -9.78 -16.18 -10.13
N VAL A 300 -10.59 -16.73 -11.02
CA VAL A 300 -11.75 -16.00 -11.53
C VAL A 300 -12.84 -16.17 -10.49
N MET A 301 -13.22 -15.08 -9.83
CA MET A 301 -14.05 -15.14 -8.64
C MET A 301 -15.24 -14.19 -8.71
N LYS A 302 -16.33 -14.58 -8.04
CA LYS A 302 -17.38 -13.67 -7.58
C LYS A 302 -17.42 -13.74 -6.06
N ASN A 303 -16.87 -12.72 -5.42
CA ASN A 303 -16.88 -12.54 -3.98
C ASN A 303 -17.99 -11.54 -3.61
N GLU A 304 -19.01 -11.97 -2.86
CA GLU A 304 -20.16 -11.13 -2.49
C GLU A 304 -19.79 -9.89 -1.66
N MET A 305 -18.63 -9.90 -0.99
CA MET A 305 -18.16 -8.78 -0.16
C MET A 305 -17.58 -7.64 -1.01
N TRP A 306 -16.85 -7.97 -2.09
CA TRP A 306 -16.02 -7.00 -2.80
C TRP A 306 -16.35 -6.83 -4.29
N THR A 307 -17.14 -7.76 -4.85
CA THR A 307 -17.46 -7.81 -6.28
C THR A 307 -18.95 -7.93 -6.51
N THR A 308 -19.40 -7.41 -7.63
CA THR A 308 -20.77 -7.47 -8.13
C THR A 308 -20.95 -8.51 -9.25
N ALA A 309 -19.88 -8.84 -9.98
CA ALA A 309 -19.86 -9.84 -11.05
C ALA A 309 -18.61 -10.75 -10.96
N PRO A 310 -18.62 -11.97 -11.54
CA PRO A 310 -17.39 -12.75 -11.69
C PRO A 310 -16.42 -12.03 -12.63
N GLY A 311 -15.11 -12.29 -12.49
CA GLY A 311 -14.12 -11.82 -13.47
C GLY A 311 -14.31 -12.43 -14.86
N HIS A 312 -13.68 -11.82 -15.86
CA HIS A 312 -13.70 -12.29 -17.24
C HIS A 312 -12.73 -13.45 -17.46
N GLY A 313 -11.54 -13.39 -16.84
CA GLY A 313 -10.55 -14.45 -16.96
C GLY A 313 -9.18 -14.07 -16.41
N ILE A 314 -8.30 -15.05 -16.33
CA ILE A 314 -6.86 -14.87 -16.09
C ILE A 314 -6.12 -15.62 -17.19
N ARG A 315 -5.17 -14.99 -17.89
CA ARG A 315 -4.42 -15.70 -18.94
C ARG A 315 -2.99 -15.22 -19.14
N ASN A 316 -2.15 -16.10 -19.66
CA ASN A 316 -0.77 -15.79 -20.03
C ASN A 316 0.04 -15.29 -18.84
N VAL A 317 0.16 -16.13 -17.80
CA VAL A 317 0.90 -15.82 -16.58
C VAL A 317 2.15 -16.70 -16.51
N THR A 318 3.31 -16.08 -16.35
CA THR A 318 4.59 -16.78 -16.14
C THR A 318 5.11 -16.49 -14.74
N LEU A 319 5.36 -17.54 -13.97
CA LEU A 319 6.01 -17.51 -12.67
C LEU A 319 7.36 -18.22 -12.79
N LYS A 320 8.45 -17.45 -12.78
CA LYS A 320 9.79 -17.94 -13.03
C LYS A 320 10.68 -17.80 -11.80
N ASP A 321 11.45 -18.82 -11.47
CA ASP A 321 12.41 -18.78 -10.36
C ASP A 321 11.74 -18.36 -9.03
N ILE A 322 10.59 -18.97 -8.73
CA ILE A 322 9.86 -18.77 -7.46
C ILE A 322 10.34 -19.82 -6.45
N SER A 323 10.73 -19.40 -5.26
CA SER A 323 11.12 -20.31 -4.17
C SER A 323 10.31 -20.11 -2.90
N LEU A 324 9.88 -21.20 -2.27
CA LEU A 324 9.28 -21.23 -0.94
C LEU A 324 10.16 -22.05 0.02
N ASP A 325 10.60 -21.42 1.12
CA ASP A 325 11.20 -22.13 2.24
C ASP A 325 10.12 -22.75 3.15
N VAL A 326 10.03 -24.07 3.11
CA VAL A 326 9.08 -24.84 3.93
C VAL A 326 9.61 -25.13 5.33
N THR A 327 10.90 -24.96 5.60
CA THR A 327 11.50 -25.28 6.91
C THR A 327 11.13 -24.29 7.99
N ASN A 328 10.95 -23.02 7.62
CA ASN A 328 10.53 -21.94 8.51
C ASN A 328 9.01 -21.69 8.48
N SER A 329 8.28 -22.34 7.57
CA SER A 329 6.83 -22.22 7.39
C SER A 329 6.04 -23.10 8.39
N GLN A 330 4.79 -22.73 8.66
CA GLN A 330 3.92 -23.47 9.59
C GLN A 330 2.72 -24.09 8.86
N ILE A 331 1.70 -23.29 8.54
CA ILE A 331 0.47 -23.79 7.90
C ILE A 331 0.45 -23.35 6.43
N VAL A 332 1.08 -24.14 5.57
CA VAL A 332 1.05 -23.94 4.11
C VAL A 332 -0.15 -24.66 3.52
N ASN A 333 -1.22 -23.92 3.26
CA ASN A 333 -2.42 -24.44 2.62
C ASN A 333 -2.18 -24.65 1.12
N PRO A 334 -2.97 -25.52 0.46
CA PRO A 334 -2.87 -25.72 -0.97
C PRO A 334 -3.09 -24.43 -1.75
N SER A 335 -2.12 -24.08 -2.59
CA SER A 335 -2.27 -23.03 -3.61
C SER A 335 -3.50 -23.30 -4.46
N GLN A 336 -4.19 -22.25 -4.90
CA GLN A 336 -5.45 -22.38 -5.64
C GLN A 336 -5.30 -21.78 -7.02
N ILE A 337 -5.66 -22.52 -8.07
CA ILE A 337 -5.79 -22.01 -9.44
C ILE A 337 -7.17 -22.40 -9.94
N LEU A 338 -8.09 -21.44 -10.00
CA LEU A 338 -9.52 -21.72 -10.21
C LEU A 338 -10.09 -20.82 -11.31
N GLY A 339 -10.57 -21.44 -12.40
CA GLY A 339 -11.52 -20.79 -13.29
C GLY A 339 -12.93 -20.79 -12.67
N PHE A 340 -13.83 -19.98 -13.20
CA PHE A 340 -15.19 -19.83 -12.68
C PHE A 340 -16.19 -20.74 -13.41
N ASP A 341 -16.12 -20.78 -14.74
CA ASP A 341 -16.95 -21.63 -15.59
C ASP A 341 -16.25 -21.89 -16.95
N TYR A 342 -16.92 -22.59 -17.87
CA TYR A 342 -16.36 -22.90 -19.20
C TYR A 342 -16.08 -21.68 -20.10
N THR A 343 -16.58 -20.50 -19.75
CA THR A 343 -16.37 -19.23 -20.46
C THR A 343 -15.41 -18.29 -19.73
N ARG A 344 -15.26 -18.45 -18.41
CA ARG A 344 -14.46 -17.62 -17.49
C ARG A 344 -13.34 -18.44 -16.89
N LYS A 345 -12.23 -18.51 -17.60
CA LYS A 345 -11.17 -19.49 -17.35
C LYS A 345 -9.91 -18.87 -16.76
N VAL A 346 -9.05 -19.75 -16.24
CA VAL A 346 -7.63 -19.47 -16.05
C VAL A 346 -6.85 -20.25 -17.11
N GLU A 347 -6.07 -19.59 -17.95
CA GLU A 347 -5.46 -20.26 -19.12
C GLU A 347 -3.98 -19.87 -19.30
N ASN A 348 -3.16 -20.81 -19.78
CA ASN A 348 -1.75 -20.56 -20.12
C ASN A 348 -0.93 -20.06 -18.92
N ILE A 349 -0.83 -20.90 -17.88
CA ILE A 349 -0.02 -20.63 -16.70
C ILE A 349 1.29 -21.42 -16.80
N VAL A 350 2.42 -20.75 -16.67
CA VAL A 350 3.74 -21.38 -16.74
C VAL A 350 4.46 -21.16 -15.42
N PHE A 351 4.81 -22.26 -14.75
CA PHE A 351 5.77 -22.27 -13.67
C PHE A 351 7.13 -22.70 -14.24
N GLU A 352 8.12 -21.82 -14.25
CA GLU A 352 9.50 -22.14 -14.64
C GLU A 352 10.39 -22.12 -13.40
N ASN A 353 11.09 -23.21 -13.12
CA ASN A 353 11.99 -23.34 -11.96
C ASN A 353 11.30 -23.06 -10.59
N LEU A 354 10.03 -23.45 -10.44
CA LEU A 354 9.35 -23.42 -9.14
C LEU A 354 10.08 -24.34 -8.16
N ASN A 355 10.53 -23.80 -7.04
CA ASN A 355 11.23 -24.52 -5.98
C ASN A 355 10.41 -24.49 -4.69
N ILE A 356 10.05 -25.65 -4.16
CA ILE A 356 9.37 -25.77 -2.86
C ILE A 356 10.24 -26.63 -1.96
N GLY A 357 10.77 -26.05 -0.89
CA GLY A 357 11.58 -26.78 0.09
C GLY A 357 12.85 -27.43 -0.47
N GLY A 358 13.46 -26.83 -1.50
CA GLY A 358 14.64 -27.36 -2.18
C GLY A 358 14.34 -28.28 -3.37
N GLN A 359 13.08 -28.62 -3.61
CA GLN A 359 12.66 -29.46 -4.73
C GLN A 359 12.15 -28.62 -5.89
N TYR A 360 12.74 -28.79 -7.07
CA TYR A 360 12.22 -28.19 -8.30
C TYR A 360 11.02 -28.98 -8.82
N ILE A 361 9.93 -28.26 -9.11
CA ILE A 361 8.65 -28.81 -9.53
C ILE A 361 8.56 -28.70 -11.06
N HIS A 362 8.39 -29.83 -11.75
CA HIS A 362 8.37 -29.88 -13.21
C HIS A 362 7.57 -31.08 -13.77
N ASP A 363 7.16 -30.99 -15.03
CA ASP A 363 6.32 -32.00 -15.71
C ASP A 363 7.00 -33.37 -15.83
N GLY A 364 8.33 -33.36 -15.86
CA GLY A 364 9.17 -34.56 -15.93
C GLY A 364 9.33 -35.34 -14.61
N MET A 365 8.73 -34.90 -13.50
CA MET A 365 8.83 -35.62 -12.23
C MET A 365 8.15 -37.00 -12.30
N GLU A 366 8.78 -38.00 -11.68
CA GLU A 366 8.20 -39.33 -11.51
C GLU A 366 6.93 -39.26 -10.66
N LYS A 367 5.83 -39.83 -11.18
CA LYS A 367 4.52 -39.88 -10.51
C LYS A 367 3.64 -40.99 -11.09
N PRO A 368 2.65 -41.50 -10.35
CA PRO A 368 1.63 -42.39 -10.90
C PRO A 368 0.93 -41.77 -12.12
N ARG A 369 0.50 -42.60 -13.08
CA ARG A 369 -0.11 -42.14 -14.34
C ARG A 369 -1.40 -41.33 -14.15
N TRP A 370 -2.07 -41.49 -13.03
CA TRP A 370 -3.32 -40.78 -12.70
C TRP A 370 -3.10 -39.53 -11.83
N TYR A 371 -1.85 -39.19 -11.52
CA TYR A 371 -1.49 -37.97 -10.77
C TYR A 371 -1.09 -36.85 -11.74
N MET A 372 -1.49 -35.63 -11.39
CA MET A 372 -0.98 -34.39 -11.97
C MET A 372 0.27 -33.94 -11.21
N VAL A 373 1.07 -33.04 -11.79
CA VAL A 373 2.20 -32.42 -11.06
C VAL A 373 1.72 -31.64 -9.85
N ALA A 374 0.56 -30.98 -9.97
CA ALA A 374 -0.08 -30.26 -8.88
C ALA A 374 -0.36 -31.15 -7.66
N ASP A 375 -0.56 -32.47 -7.82
CA ASP A 375 -0.78 -33.41 -6.71
C ASP A 375 0.51 -33.70 -5.90
N LEU A 376 1.68 -33.36 -6.45
CA LEU A 376 2.97 -33.55 -5.79
C LEU A 376 3.33 -32.38 -4.86
N VAL A 377 2.56 -31.29 -4.91
CA VAL A 377 2.74 -30.08 -4.13
C VAL A 377 1.41 -29.69 -3.50
N PRO A 378 1.36 -28.84 -2.47
CA PRO A 378 0.08 -28.32 -1.97
C PRO A 378 -0.49 -27.34 -3.01
N MET A 379 -1.18 -27.84 -4.05
CA MET A 379 -1.84 -27.07 -5.09
C MET A 379 -3.11 -27.77 -5.59
N PHE A 380 -4.20 -27.01 -5.75
CA PHE A 380 -5.44 -27.47 -6.37
C PHE A 380 -5.74 -26.63 -7.62
N ILE A 381 -6.06 -27.33 -8.70
CA ILE A 381 -6.40 -26.77 -10.01
C ILE A 381 -7.75 -27.35 -10.44
N ASN A 382 -8.73 -26.50 -10.75
CA ASN A 382 -10.07 -26.97 -11.14
C ASN A 382 -10.23 -27.20 -12.65
N GLU A 383 -11.39 -27.73 -13.05
CA GLU A 383 -11.72 -28.12 -14.43
C GLU A 383 -11.85 -26.94 -15.42
N HIS A 384 -11.85 -25.71 -14.91
CA HIS A 384 -11.93 -24.48 -15.70
C HIS A 384 -10.56 -23.84 -15.94
N VAL A 385 -9.49 -24.53 -15.55
CA VAL A 385 -8.11 -24.15 -15.83
C VAL A 385 -7.55 -24.95 -16.99
N THR A 386 -6.88 -24.29 -17.94
CA THR A 386 -6.28 -24.96 -19.11
C THR A 386 -4.81 -24.58 -19.28
N ASN A 387 -4.02 -25.51 -19.84
CA ASN A 387 -2.63 -25.28 -20.23
C ASN A 387 -1.73 -24.74 -19.10
N VAL A 388 -1.70 -25.46 -17.98
CA VAL A 388 -0.70 -25.24 -16.91
C VAL A 388 0.53 -26.09 -17.20
N LYS A 389 1.73 -25.49 -17.15
CA LYS A 389 3.00 -26.17 -17.39
C LYS A 389 3.97 -25.94 -16.25
N PHE A 390 4.75 -26.97 -15.93
CA PHE A 390 5.87 -26.87 -14.98
C PHE A 390 7.17 -27.22 -15.69
N ILE A 391 8.04 -26.23 -15.88
CA ILE A 391 9.25 -26.29 -16.70
C ILE A 391 10.48 -26.20 -15.79
N LEU A 392 11.47 -27.07 -16.03
CA LEU A 392 12.80 -26.98 -15.42
C LEU A 392 13.82 -26.58 -16.49
N THR A 393 14.53 -25.48 -16.26
CA THR A 393 15.57 -24.93 -17.17
C THR A 393 16.94 -24.78 -16.51
N LYS A 394 17.06 -25.11 -15.22
CA LYS A 394 18.30 -25.06 -14.43
C LYS A 394 19.15 -26.33 -14.51
#